data_AF-A0A8X6H7B9-F1
#
_entry.id   AF-A0A8X6H7B9-F1
#
_cell.length_a   1.000
_cell.length_b   1.000
_cell.length_c   1.000
_cell.angle_alpha   90.00
_cell.angle_beta   90.00
_cell.angle_gamma   90.00
#
_symmetry.space_group_name_H-M   'P 1'
#
loop_
_entity.id
_entity.type
_entity.pdbx_description
1 polymer ?
#
loop_
_entity_poly.entity_id
_entity_poly.type
_entity_poly.pdbx_seq_one_letter_code
_entity_poly.pdbx_strand_id
1 'polypeptide(L)'
;MSFTDLVDQLDTYLRCLENLGVTKEKYACILYPLVEASIPEQILIAWERERNSISRNSAANTHDLDLLIQFLRSEVDIDDDTVSFFEKTVKFNQGRYEVNLQWAEGHPKLLDLQFQSEKRLNTMISKLISTGKFDSYDKILKEWEQLGIIEPVPINIKGVNLLQQKCRYLPHRAVFKESSLTTKIRPVFEASAKDENSNSINQGLATGPNYIEMIPSILNKFRKNRLRVREIKIYRHCRVVFGLSSTPFLLIATIYHHLEKERNDIAVK
;
A
#
# COMPACT_ATOMS: atom_id res chain seq x y z
N MET A 1 3.80 -13.78 -16.42
CA MET A 1 4.38 -12.57 -17.01
C MET A 1 4.13 -11.47 -15.99
N SER A 2 5.17 -10.89 -15.42
CA SER A 2 5.06 -9.70 -14.55
C SER A 2 4.77 -8.45 -15.37
N PHE A 3 4.53 -7.32 -14.70
CA PHE A 3 4.42 -6.02 -15.38
C PHE A 3 5.76 -5.61 -16.00
N THR A 4 6.88 -5.83 -15.30
CA THR A 4 8.25 -5.65 -15.81
C THR A 4 8.49 -6.51 -17.06
N ASP A 5 8.14 -7.80 -17.03
CA ASP A 5 8.29 -8.72 -18.19
C ASP A 5 7.58 -8.17 -19.44
N LEU A 6 6.41 -7.52 -19.26
CA LEU A 6 5.62 -6.95 -20.34
C LEU A 6 6.31 -5.69 -20.92
N VAL A 7 6.81 -4.80 -20.06
CA VAL A 7 7.52 -3.59 -20.48
C VAL A 7 8.83 -3.95 -21.20
N ASP A 8 9.63 -4.89 -20.67
CA ASP A 8 10.84 -5.40 -21.32
C ASP A 8 10.58 -6.01 -22.70
N GLN A 9 9.48 -6.76 -22.85
CA GLN A 9 9.08 -7.32 -24.15
C GLN A 9 8.64 -6.23 -25.12
N LEU A 10 7.85 -5.24 -24.68
CA LEU A 10 7.46 -4.11 -25.50
C LEU A 10 8.68 -3.31 -25.98
N ASP A 11 9.62 -3.02 -25.08
CA ASP A 11 10.88 -2.34 -25.41
C ASP A 11 11.72 -3.14 -26.43
N THR A 12 11.76 -4.46 -26.27
CA THR A 12 12.44 -5.37 -27.21
C THR A 12 11.77 -5.33 -28.59
N TYR A 13 10.44 -5.44 -28.67
CA TYR A 13 9.72 -5.42 -29.95
C TYR A 13 9.81 -4.06 -30.66
N LEU A 14 9.75 -2.95 -29.93
CA LEU A 14 9.91 -1.60 -30.49
C LEU A 14 11.30 -1.41 -31.12
N ARG A 15 12.36 -1.79 -30.39
CA ARG A 15 13.74 -1.78 -30.92
C ARG A 15 13.89 -2.70 -32.13
N CYS A 16 13.20 -3.84 -32.19
CA CYS A 16 13.18 -4.70 -33.37
C CYS A 16 12.49 -4.04 -34.58
N LEU A 17 11.37 -3.35 -34.39
CA LEU A 17 10.66 -2.63 -35.47
C LEU A 17 11.52 -1.49 -36.05
N GLU A 18 12.21 -0.73 -35.19
CA GLU A 18 13.12 0.34 -35.59
C GLU A 18 14.32 -0.22 -36.38
N ASN A 19 14.93 -1.32 -35.91
CA ASN A 19 16.00 -2.03 -36.63
C ASN A 19 15.55 -2.62 -37.99
N LEU A 20 14.26 -2.92 -38.15
CA LEU A 20 13.65 -3.36 -39.41
C LEU A 20 13.26 -2.19 -40.34
N GLY A 21 13.56 -0.94 -39.97
CA GLY A 21 13.21 0.25 -40.77
C GLY A 21 11.71 0.60 -40.74
N VAL A 22 10.95 0.05 -39.79
CA VAL A 22 9.54 0.41 -39.58
C VAL A 22 9.50 1.70 -38.77
N THR A 23 9.18 2.81 -39.43
CA THR A 23 9.13 4.12 -38.79
C THR A 23 7.94 4.24 -37.84
N LYS A 24 8.07 5.05 -36.79
CA LYS A 24 7.10 5.13 -35.68
C LYS A 24 5.70 5.51 -36.12
N GLU A 25 5.57 6.34 -37.15
CA GLU A 25 4.29 6.76 -37.75
C GLU A 25 3.51 5.58 -38.34
N LYS A 26 4.20 4.50 -38.75
CA LYS A 26 3.59 3.30 -39.33
C LYS A 26 3.09 2.32 -38.28
N TYR A 27 3.74 2.24 -37.11
CA TYR A 27 3.39 1.29 -36.06
C TYR A 27 2.56 1.90 -34.92
N ALA A 28 2.69 3.20 -34.63
CA ALA A 28 2.11 3.76 -33.40
C ALA A 28 0.58 3.66 -33.31
N CYS A 29 -0.12 3.90 -34.42
CA CYS A 29 -1.59 3.78 -34.47
C CYS A 29 -2.11 2.34 -34.33
N ILE A 30 -1.26 1.34 -34.54
CA ILE A 30 -1.58 -0.08 -34.36
C ILE A 30 -1.18 -0.54 -32.95
N LEU A 31 0.01 -0.16 -32.48
CA LEU A 31 0.53 -0.59 -31.19
C LEU A 31 -0.16 0.11 -30.00
N TYR A 32 -0.50 1.39 -30.09
CA TYR A 32 -1.11 2.12 -28.96
C TYR A 32 -2.31 1.39 -28.32
N PRO A 33 -3.39 1.04 -29.05
CA PRO A 33 -4.54 0.34 -28.45
C PRO A 33 -4.22 -1.09 -28.00
N LEU A 34 -3.20 -1.74 -28.56
CA LEU A 34 -2.77 -3.08 -28.15
C LEU A 34 -1.97 -3.04 -26.84
N VAL A 35 -1.11 -2.04 -26.67
CA VAL A 35 -0.38 -1.77 -25.43
C VAL A 35 -1.37 -1.34 -24.34
N GLU A 36 -2.24 -0.38 -24.63
CA GLU A 36 -3.29 0.11 -23.73
C GLU A 36 -4.19 -1.02 -23.19
N ALA A 37 -4.62 -1.94 -24.06
CA ALA A 37 -5.42 -3.11 -23.68
C ALA A 37 -4.64 -4.24 -22.97
N SER A 38 -3.31 -4.19 -22.93
CA SER A 38 -2.46 -5.19 -22.27
C SER A 38 -2.03 -4.80 -20.84
N ILE A 39 -2.30 -3.55 -20.44
CA ILE A 39 -1.87 -2.97 -19.17
C ILE A 39 -2.89 -3.28 -18.03
N PRO A 40 -2.44 -3.54 -16.79
CA PRO A 40 -3.35 -3.71 -15.65
C PRO A 40 -4.21 -2.47 -15.38
N GLU A 41 -5.50 -2.67 -15.06
CA GLU A 41 -6.50 -1.60 -14.84
C GLU A 41 -6.02 -0.43 -13.97
N GLN A 42 -5.26 -0.71 -12.89
CA GLN A 42 -4.77 0.33 -11.99
C GLN A 42 -3.68 1.22 -12.63
N ILE A 43 -2.83 0.64 -13.47
CA ILE A 43 -1.80 1.36 -14.23
C ILE A 43 -2.46 2.15 -15.38
N LEU A 44 -3.48 1.59 -16.02
CA LEU A 44 -4.29 2.30 -17.03
C LEU A 44 -4.99 3.53 -16.42
N ILE A 45 -5.59 3.40 -15.24
CA ILE A 45 -6.21 4.52 -14.50
C ILE A 45 -5.17 5.57 -14.03
N ALA A 46 -3.92 5.18 -13.81
CA ALA A 46 -2.83 6.12 -13.51
C ALA A 46 -2.41 6.88 -14.79
N TRP A 47 -2.15 6.15 -15.88
CA TRP A 47 -1.88 6.71 -17.21
C TRP A 47 -2.96 7.69 -17.66
N GLU A 48 -4.25 7.33 -17.57
CA GLU A 48 -5.36 8.23 -17.93
C GLU A 48 -5.31 9.56 -17.18
N ARG A 49 -4.92 9.57 -15.90
CA ARG A 49 -4.85 10.80 -15.10
C ARG A 49 -3.70 11.69 -15.53
N GLU A 50 -2.54 11.10 -15.78
CA GLU A 50 -1.36 11.82 -16.26
C GLU A 50 -1.57 12.34 -17.68
N ARG A 51 -2.03 11.49 -18.60
CA ARG A 51 -2.49 11.84 -19.95
C ARG A 51 -3.47 13.01 -19.93
N ASN A 52 -4.49 12.98 -19.06
CA ASN A 52 -5.47 14.08 -18.96
C ASN A 52 -4.89 15.39 -18.39
N SER A 53 -3.74 15.35 -17.70
CA SER A 53 -3.02 16.56 -17.29
C SER A 53 -2.19 17.16 -18.42
N ILE A 54 -1.62 16.31 -19.29
CA ILE A 54 -0.77 16.68 -20.44
C ILE A 54 -1.62 17.11 -21.65
N SER A 55 -2.74 16.42 -21.91
CA SER A 55 -3.55 16.45 -23.14
C SER A 55 -4.37 17.74 -23.37
N ARG A 56 -3.84 18.91 -22.99
CA ARG A 56 -4.41 20.22 -23.35
C ARG A 56 -3.84 20.82 -24.64
N ASN A 57 -2.70 20.32 -25.14
CA ASN A 57 -2.02 20.87 -26.32
C ASN A 57 -1.30 19.80 -27.17
N SER A 58 -1.98 19.13 -28.09
CA SER A 58 -1.48 18.64 -29.41
C SER A 58 -2.42 17.57 -30.00
N ALA A 59 -2.18 17.16 -31.25
CA ALA A 59 -2.92 16.10 -31.93
C ALA A 59 -1.96 15.23 -32.78
N ALA A 60 -1.43 14.16 -32.20
CA ALA A 60 -0.66 13.13 -32.91
C ALA A 60 -0.59 11.82 -32.11
N ASN A 61 -1.20 10.74 -32.62
CA ASN A 61 -1.19 9.41 -31.96
C ASN A 61 0.22 8.81 -31.81
N THR A 62 1.24 9.34 -32.49
CA THR A 62 2.65 8.98 -32.29
C THR A 62 3.21 9.50 -30.96
N HIS A 63 2.77 10.69 -30.53
CA HIS A 63 3.22 11.28 -29.26
C HIS A 63 2.59 10.55 -28.07
N ASP A 64 1.31 10.18 -28.18
CA ASP A 64 0.58 9.40 -27.17
C ASP A 64 1.28 8.07 -26.83
N LEU A 65 1.82 7.37 -27.84
CA LEU A 65 2.55 6.11 -27.61
C LEU A 65 3.90 6.34 -26.93
N ASP A 66 4.65 7.38 -27.31
CA ASP A 66 5.93 7.68 -26.66
C ASP A 66 5.76 8.13 -25.20
N LEU A 67 4.73 8.92 -24.91
CA LEU A 67 4.35 9.28 -23.55
C LEU A 67 3.90 8.05 -22.74
N LEU A 68 3.12 7.14 -23.34
CA LEU A 68 2.70 5.89 -22.68
C LEU A 68 3.90 4.98 -22.37
N ILE A 69 4.84 4.78 -23.31
CA ILE A 69 6.05 3.98 -23.08
C ILE A 69 6.93 4.63 -22.00
N GLN A 70 7.08 5.96 -22.01
CA GLN A 70 7.82 6.67 -20.98
C GLN A 70 7.19 6.47 -19.59
N PHE A 71 5.86 6.62 -19.49
CA PHE A 71 5.10 6.40 -18.26
C PHE A 71 5.27 4.96 -17.74
N LEU A 72 5.14 3.96 -18.60
CA LEU A 72 5.30 2.54 -18.24
C LEU A 72 6.70 2.22 -17.70
N ARG A 73 7.75 2.80 -18.30
CA ARG A 73 9.12 2.66 -17.79
C ARG A 73 9.26 3.30 -16.41
N SER A 74 8.75 4.51 -16.19
CA SER A 74 8.81 5.15 -14.87
C SER A 74 8.04 4.41 -13.78
N GLU A 75 6.91 3.77 -14.10
CA GLU A 75 6.20 2.91 -13.13
C GLU A 75 7.03 1.66 -12.77
N VAL A 76 7.75 1.08 -13.73
CA VAL A 76 8.72 -0.02 -13.47
C VAL A 76 9.90 0.47 -12.62
N ASP A 77 10.50 1.62 -12.95
CA ASP A 77 11.58 2.21 -12.15
C ASP A 77 11.14 2.47 -10.70
N ILE A 78 9.92 2.96 -10.49
CA ILE A 78 9.31 3.20 -9.17
C ILE A 78 9.08 1.89 -8.41
N ASP A 79 8.61 0.83 -9.07
CA ASP A 79 8.39 -0.47 -8.46
C ASP A 79 9.73 -1.14 -8.07
N ASP A 80 10.75 -1.07 -8.93
CA ASP A 80 12.09 -1.61 -8.65
C ASP A 80 12.80 -0.84 -7.53
N ASP A 81 12.73 0.49 -7.49
CA ASP A 81 13.24 1.28 -6.35
C ASP A 81 12.48 0.95 -5.06
N THR A 82 11.19 0.59 -5.16
CA THR A 82 10.36 0.20 -4.02
C THR A 82 10.71 -1.20 -3.48
N VAL A 83 11.00 -2.16 -4.38
CA VAL A 83 11.58 -3.46 -4.00
C VAL A 83 12.96 -3.26 -3.38
N SER A 84 13.81 -2.44 -4.01
CA SER A 84 15.17 -2.17 -3.55
C SER A 84 15.20 -1.53 -2.15
N PHE A 85 14.30 -0.58 -1.87
CA PHE A 85 14.14 0.01 -0.53
C PHE A 85 13.61 -1.01 0.49
N PHE A 86 12.64 -1.85 0.10
CA PHE A 86 12.14 -2.93 0.96
C PHE A 86 13.28 -3.87 1.38
N GLU A 87 14.06 -4.38 0.44
CA GLU A 87 15.19 -5.29 0.72
C GLU A 87 16.27 -4.66 1.60
N LYS A 88 16.60 -3.37 1.37
CA LYS A 88 17.57 -2.61 2.18
C LYS A 88 17.08 -2.33 3.61
N THR A 89 15.76 -2.39 3.86
CA THR A 89 15.17 -1.96 5.15
C THR A 89 14.51 -3.06 5.96
N VAL A 90 14.12 -4.18 5.34
CA VAL A 90 13.53 -5.34 6.03
C VAL A 90 14.50 -5.98 7.01
N LYS A 91 14.04 -6.25 8.24
CA LYS A 91 14.83 -6.84 9.32
C LYS A 91 14.02 -7.89 10.05
N PHE A 92 14.67 -8.96 10.54
CA PHE A 92 14.02 -9.97 11.37
C PHE A 92 14.47 -9.84 12.82
N ASN A 93 13.63 -9.19 13.63
CA ASN A 93 13.91 -8.84 15.02
C ASN A 93 12.91 -9.54 15.95
N GLN A 94 13.42 -10.23 16.99
CA GLN A 94 12.61 -10.86 18.05
C GLN A 94 11.44 -11.73 17.55
N GLY A 95 11.65 -12.48 16.46
CA GLY A 95 10.61 -13.37 15.88
C GLY A 95 9.57 -12.66 15.01
N ARG A 96 9.81 -11.40 14.61
CA ARG A 96 8.95 -10.61 13.72
C ARG A 96 9.78 -9.98 12.60
N TYR A 97 9.14 -9.74 11.46
CA TYR A 97 9.68 -8.84 10.45
C TYR A 97 9.31 -7.40 10.77
N GLU A 98 10.33 -6.53 10.76
CA GLU A 98 10.22 -5.08 10.78
C GLU A 98 10.50 -4.57 9.37
N VAL A 99 9.68 -3.65 8.87
CA VAL A 99 9.76 -3.08 7.53
C VAL A 99 9.53 -1.57 7.60
N ASN A 100 10.24 -0.80 6.78
CA ASN A 100 10.02 0.64 6.70
C ASN A 100 8.85 0.95 5.74
N LEU A 101 8.14 2.04 6.01
CA LEU A 101 7.23 2.65 5.04
C LEU A 101 8.03 3.61 4.16
N GLN A 102 8.05 3.36 2.85
CA GLN A 102 8.64 4.26 1.87
C GLN A 102 7.69 5.41 1.58
N TRP A 103 8.20 6.62 1.72
CA TRP A 103 7.52 7.83 1.28
C TRP A 103 7.96 8.13 -0.15
N ALA A 104 7.01 8.52 -1.01
CA ALA A 104 7.30 8.95 -2.37
C ALA A 104 8.17 10.23 -2.34
N GLU A 105 9.00 10.42 -3.37
CA GLU A 105 9.77 11.67 -3.48
C GLU A 105 8.84 12.88 -3.64
N GLY A 106 9.23 14.02 -3.07
CA GLY A 106 8.42 15.23 -3.10
C GLY A 106 7.07 15.15 -2.35
N HIS A 107 6.83 14.09 -1.56
CA HIS A 107 5.52 13.88 -0.95
C HIS A 107 5.04 15.11 -0.14
N PRO A 108 3.74 15.44 -0.21
CA PRO A 108 3.22 16.59 0.52
C PRO A 108 3.36 16.40 2.03
N LYS A 109 3.63 17.51 2.72
CA LYS A 109 3.68 17.58 4.19
C LYS A 109 2.37 17.08 4.79
N LEU A 110 2.44 16.03 5.60
CA LEU A 110 1.36 15.63 6.48
C LEU A 110 1.28 16.57 7.69
N LEU A 111 0.09 17.11 7.96
CA LEU A 111 -0.24 17.71 9.25
C LEU A 111 -0.73 16.62 10.22
N ASP A 112 -0.95 16.96 11.48
CA ASP A 112 -1.76 16.13 12.35
C ASP A 112 -3.25 16.16 11.88
N LEU A 113 -4.05 15.24 12.41
CA LEU A 113 -5.51 15.26 12.28
C LEU A 113 -6.16 15.10 13.67
N GLN A 114 -5.55 15.63 14.73
CA GLN A 114 -5.97 15.30 16.11
C GLN A 114 -7.43 15.68 16.33
N PHE A 115 -7.77 16.96 16.14
CA PHE A 115 -9.13 17.48 16.30
C PHE A 115 -10.15 16.78 15.39
N GLN A 116 -9.79 16.54 14.13
CA GLN A 116 -10.67 15.86 13.17
C GLN A 116 -10.93 14.39 13.58
N SER A 117 -9.90 13.70 14.07
CA SER A 117 -9.98 12.31 14.53
C SER A 117 -10.75 12.17 15.82
N GLU A 118 -10.53 13.08 16.77
CA GLU A 118 -11.25 13.13 18.05
C GLU A 118 -12.74 13.43 17.85
N LYS A 119 -13.08 14.39 16.97
CA LYS A 119 -14.48 14.68 16.62
C LYS A 119 -15.18 13.48 15.98
N ARG A 120 -14.49 12.73 15.10
CA ARG A 120 -15.01 11.46 14.53
C ARG A 120 -15.14 10.37 15.60
N LEU A 121 -14.16 10.24 16.49
CA LEU A 121 -14.16 9.26 17.60
C LEU A 121 -15.33 9.49 18.55
N ASN A 122 -15.52 10.72 19.04
CA ASN A 122 -16.61 11.08 19.95
C ASN A 122 -17.99 10.84 19.28
N THR A 123 -18.11 11.18 17.99
CA THR A 123 -19.31 10.88 17.19
C THR A 123 -19.58 9.37 17.08
N MET A 124 -18.53 8.56 16.89
CA MET A 124 -18.64 7.10 16.86
C MET A 124 -19.02 6.53 18.23
N ILE A 125 -18.40 7.00 19.32
CA ILE A 125 -18.66 6.55 20.68
C ILE A 125 -20.12 6.78 21.06
N SER A 126 -20.66 7.98 20.85
CA SER A 126 -22.08 8.27 21.11
C SER A 126 -23.03 7.33 20.35
N LYS A 127 -22.69 6.99 19.09
CA LYS A 127 -23.46 6.03 18.28
C LYS A 127 -23.29 4.57 18.75
N LEU A 128 -22.13 4.20 19.27
CA LEU A 128 -21.87 2.87 19.83
C LEU A 128 -22.62 2.67 21.15
N ILE A 129 -22.68 3.71 21.99
CA ILE A 129 -23.44 3.71 23.25
C ILE A 129 -24.95 3.62 22.95
N SER A 130 -25.49 4.50 22.09
CA SER A 130 -26.93 4.52 21.79
C SER A 130 -27.45 3.30 21.04
N THR A 131 -26.56 2.47 20.47
CA THR A 131 -26.92 1.19 19.84
C THR A 131 -26.59 -0.05 20.69
N GLY A 132 -26.07 0.13 21.91
CA GLY A 132 -25.65 -0.98 22.79
C GLY A 132 -24.47 -1.79 22.26
N LYS A 133 -23.66 -1.23 21.35
CA LYS A 133 -22.53 -1.91 20.70
C LYS A 133 -21.16 -1.45 21.22
N PHE A 134 -21.12 -0.52 22.19
CA PHE A 134 -19.89 0.02 22.79
C PHE A 134 -18.97 -1.08 23.37
N ASP A 135 -19.43 -1.86 24.35
CA ASP A 135 -18.58 -2.87 25.01
C ASP A 135 -18.07 -3.94 24.04
N SER A 136 -18.85 -4.25 23.00
CA SER A 136 -18.45 -5.18 21.94
C SER A 136 -17.42 -4.61 20.97
N TYR A 137 -17.35 -3.28 20.81
CA TYR A 137 -16.33 -2.59 20.02
C TYR A 137 -15.07 -2.33 20.84
N ASP A 138 -15.24 -1.84 22.07
CA ASP A 138 -14.21 -1.72 23.09
C ASP A 138 -13.48 -3.06 23.24
N LYS A 139 -14.21 -4.18 23.36
CA LYS A 139 -13.64 -5.54 23.37
C LYS A 139 -12.70 -5.87 22.19
N ILE A 140 -12.77 -5.19 21.04
CA ILE A 140 -11.99 -5.55 19.83
C ILE A 140 -10.71 -4.76 19.66
N LEU A 141 -10.68 -3.45 19.94
CA LEU A 141 -9.39 -2.82 20.20
C LEU A 141 -8.78 -3.45 21.47
N LYS A 142 -9.63 -3.90 22.42
CA LYS A 142 -9.24 -4.79 23.54
C LYS A 142 -8.92 -6.23 23.12
N GLU A 143 -8.85 -6.54 21.83
CA GLU A 143 -8.23 -7.78 21.36
C GLU A 143 -6.81 -7.51 20.83
N TRP A 144 -6.34 -6.26 20.68
CA TRP A 144 -5.17 -5.89 19.87
C TRP A 144 -3.87 -5.49 20.62
N GLU A 145 -3.86 -5.03 21.88
CA GLU A 145 -2.62 -4.67 22.59
C GLU A 145 -1.87 -5.84 23.22
N GLN A 146 -2.55 -6.78 23.89
CA GLN A 146 -1.90 -7.99 24.41
C GLN A 146 -1.50 -8.93 23.24
N LEU A 147 -2.00 -8.69 22.01
CA LEU A 147 -1.44 -9.24 20.77
C LEU A 147 -0.14 -8.57 20.29
N GLY A 148 0.20 -7.39 20.82
CA GLY A 148 1.16 -6.47 20.20
C GLY A 148 0.83 -6.21 18.72
N ILE A 149 -0.43 -5.88 18.40
CA ILE A 149 -0.79 -5.21 17.14
C ILE A 149 -0.70 -3.69 17.32
N ILE A 150 -1.01 -3.22 18.53
CA ILE A 150 -0.98 -1.81 18.93
C ILE A 150 -0.37 -1.67 20.34
N GLU A 151 0.27 -0.56 20.67
CA GLU A 151 0.82 -0.28 22.02
C GLU A 151 0.56 1.18 22.46
N PRO A 152 0.43 1.45 23.78
CA PRO A 152 0.24 2.80 24.30
C PRO A 152 1.33 3.76 23.82
N VAL A 153 0.94 4.92 23.28
CA VAL A 153 1.90 6.01 23.01
C VAL A 153 2.42 6.57 24.33
N PRO A 154 3.72 6.44 24.68
CA PRO A 154 4.20 6.93 25.96
C PRO A 154 4.30 8.45 25.95
N ILE A 155 3.73 9.09 26.98
CA ILE A 155 3.62 10.56 27.07
C ILE A 155 5.01 11.23 27.08
N ASN A 156 6.03 10.56 27.64
CA ASN A 156 7.43 10.96 27.54
C ASN A 156 8.31 9.73 27.22
N ILE A 157 9.18 9.84 26.21
CA ILE A 157 10.31 8.93 26.00
C ILE A 157 11.59 9.76 25.98
N LYS A 158 12.58 9.41 26.82
CA LYS A 158 13.91 10.08 26.88
C LYS A 158 13.84 11.62 26.94
N GLY A 159 12.88 12.17 27.69
CA GLY A 159 12.67 13.62 27.84
C GLY A 159 11.92 14.29 26.68
N VAL A 160 11.48 13.55 25.67
CA VAL A 160 10.69 14.09 24.55
C VAL A 160 9.21 13.74 24.73
N ASN A 161 8.37 14.77 24.78
CA ASN A 161 6.92 14.65 24.78
C ASN A 161 6.43 14.23 23.39
N LEU A 162 5.92 13.01 23.25
CA LEU A 162 5.49 12.49 21.93
C LEU A 162 4.22 13.16 21.40
N LEU A 163 3.40 13.75 22.28
CA LEU A 163 2.22 14.55 21.88
C LEU A 163 2.60 15.91 21.27
N GLN A 164 3.87 16.32 21.37
CA GLN A 164 4.42 17.52 20.73
C GLN A 164 5.26 17.20 19.47
N GLN A 165 5.40 15.92 19.10
CA GLN A 165 6.00 15.56 17.81
C GLN A 165 5.00 15.65 16.65
N LYS A 166 5.51 15.75 15.42
CA LYS A 166 4.74 15.65 14.17
C LYS A 166 4.20 14.23 13.96
N CYS A 167 3.20 13.86 14.74
CA CYS A 167 2.44 12.62 14.59
C CYS A 167 1.16 12.87 13.79
N ARG A 168 0.68 11.87 13.04
CA ARG A 168 -0.61 11.93 12.36
C ARG A 168 -1.58 10.93 12.96
N TYR A 169 -2.66 11.45 13.53
CA TYR A 169 -3.78 10.67 14.02
C TYR A 169 -4.52 10.04 12.83
N LEU A 170 -4.79 8.73 12.91
CA LEU A 170 -5.65 8.03 11.97
C LEU A 170 -7.07 7.99 12.54
N PRO A 171 -8.05 8.69 11.93
CA PRO A 171 -9.44 8.48 12.28
C PRO A 171 -9.86 7.05 11.91
N HIS A 172 -10.77 6.49 12.70
CA HIS A 172 -11.26 5.13 12.47
C HIS A 172 -12.77 5.03 12.71
N ARG A 173 -13.38 3.98 12.17
CA ARG A 173 -14.80 3.68 12.35
C ARG A 173 -15.08 2.20 12.60
N ALA A 174 -16.17 1.94 13.32
CA ALA A 174 -16.72 0.60 13.51
C ALA A 174 -17.51 0.16 12.26
N VAL A 175 -17.03 -0.88 11.58
CA VAL A 175 -17.77 -1.55 10.50
C VAL A 175 -18.46 -2.80 11.05
N PHE A 176 -19.77 -2.89 10.85
CA PHE A 176 -20.59 -4.02 11.26
C PHE A 176 -20.84 -4.94 10.07
N LYS A 177 -20.59 -6.24 10.25
CA LYS A 177 -20.91 -7.28 9.27
C LYS A 177 -21.42 -8.51 10.01
N GLU A 178 -22.72 -8.54 10.28
CA GLU A 178 -23.31 -9.54 11.19
C GLU A 178 -23.28 -10.97 10.61
N SER A 179 -23.15 -11.09 9.27
CA SER A 179 -22.84 -12.32 8.52
C SER A 179 -21.37 -12.78 8.58
N SER A 180 -20.52 -12.10 9.34
CA SER A 180 -19.10 -12.45 9.50
C SER A 180 -18.91 -13.54 10.56
N LEU A 181 -18.56 -14.76 10.11
CA LEU A 181 -18.34 -15.93 10.96
C LEU A 181 -17.28 -15.72 12.06
N THR A 182 -16.26 -14.89 11.82
CA THR A 182 -15.09 -14.77 12.72
C THR A 182 -15.13 -13.55 13.65
N THR A 183 -15.68 -12.43 13.19
CA THR A 183 -15.78 -11.17 13.95
C THR A 183 -16.86 -10.28 13.35
N LYS A 184 -17.96 -10.03 14.09
CA LYS A 184 -19.14 -9.27 13.60
C LYS A 184 -18.94 -7.75 13.52
N ILE A 185 -17.92 -7.23 14.20
CA ILE A 185 -17.56 -5.80 14.22
C ILE A 185 -16.06 -5.69 13.90
N ARG A 186 -15.62 -4.64 13.21
CA ARG A 186 -14.21 -4.42 12.85
C ARG A 186 -13.87 -2.92 12.90
N PRO A 187 -12.83 -2.51 13.64
CA PRO A 187 -12.18 -1.21 13.45
C PRO A 187 -11.62 -1.11 12.03
N VAL A 188 -11.88 0.00 11.34
CA VAL A 188 -11.27 0.34 10.05
C VAL A 188 -10.65 1.73 10.17
N PHE A 189 -9.35 1.84 9.89
CA PHE A 189 -8.57 3.06 10.00
C PHE A 189 -8.47 3.74 8.62
N GLU A 190 -8.75 5.03 8.57
CA GLU A 190 -8.93 5.76 7.32
C GLU A 190 -7.63 6.45 6.92
N ALA A 191 -6.67 5.69 6.37
CA ALA A 191 -5.38 6.23 5.90
C ALA A 191 -5.50 7.19 4.70
N SER A 192 -6.64 7.14 4.00
CA SER A 192 -7.09 8.12 3.01
C SER A 192 -7.69 9.39 3.60
N ALA A 193 -7.80 9.51 4.94
CA ALA A 193 -8.29 10.73 5.57
C ALA A 193 -7.35 11.91 5.32
N LYS A 194 -7.94 13.01 4.86
CA LYS A 194 -7.31 14.28 4.58
C LYS A 194 -8.14 15.43 5.15
N ASP A 195 -7.54 16.61 5.11
CA ASP A 195 -8.14 17.88 5.48
C ASP A 195 -7.80 18.91 4.40
N GLU A 196 -8.45 20.08 4.38
CA GLU A 196 -8.24 21.11 3.34
C GLU A 196 -6.76 21.50 3.22
N ASN A 197 -6.04 21.52 4.35
CA ASN A 197 -4.64 21.90 4.44
C ASN A 197 -3.66 20.71 4.51
N SER A 198 -4.14 19.46 4.36
CA SER A 198 -3.28 18.27 4.51
C SER A 198 -3.73 17.08 3.69
N ASN A 199 -2.86 16.64 2.78
CA ASN A 199 -2.98 15.35 2.08
C ASN A 199 -3.02 14.14 3.04
N SER A 200 -3.47 13.00 2.51
CA SER A 200 -3.61 11.73 3.23
C SER A 200 -2.33 10.89 3.20
N ILE A 201 -2.23 9.86 4.05
CA ILE A 201 -1.07 8.97 4.10
C ILE A 201 -0.92 8.17 2.80
N ASN A 202 -2.02 7.70 2.23
CA ASN A 202 -2.00 6.95 0.96
C ASN A 202 -1.61 7.80 -0.26
N GLN A 203 -1.52 9.13 -0.14
CA GLN A 203 -0.96 10.03 -1.17
C GLN A 203 0.53 10.33 -0.95
N GLY A 204 1.12 9.90 0.17
CA GLY A 204 2.54 10.10 0.47
C GLY A 204 3.37 8.83 0.47
N LEU A 205 2.76 7.64 0.52
CA LEU A 205 3.45 6.36 0.47
C LEU A 205 3.59 5.86 -0.97
N ALA A 206 4.79 5.39 -1.32
CA ALA A 206 4.97 4.56 -2.52
C ALA A 206 4.16 3.26 -2.35
N THR A 207 3.45 2.83 -3.40
CA THR A 207 2.59 1.63 -3.34
C THR A 207 3.41 0.35 -3.49
N GLY A 208 4.35 0.34 -4.43
CA GLY A 208 5.10 -0.85 -4.85
C GLY A 208 4.27 -1.84 -5.65
N PRO A 209 4.93 -2.88 -6.21
CA PRO A 209 4.33 -3.72 -7.24
C PRO A 209 3.11 -4.50 -6.77
N ASN A 210 2.13 -4.61 -7.68
CA ASN A 210 0.84 -5.24 -7.41
C ASN A 210 0.93 -6.79 -7.34
N TYR A 211 1.42 -7.31 -6.22
CA TYR A 211 1.54 -8.74 -5.99
C TYR A 211 0.23 -9.47 -5.64
N ILE A 212 -0.95 -8.83 -5.75
CA ILE A 212 -2.25 -9.42 -5.32
C ILE A 212 -2.52 -10.78 -5.98
N GLU A 213 -2.13 -10.96 -7.24
CA GLU A 213 -2.32 -12.21 -7.98
C GLU A 213 -1.50 -13.38 -7.42
N MET A 214 -0.43 -13.10 -6.66
CA MET A 214 0.41 -14.12 -6.02
C MET A 214 -0.21 -14.69 -4.73
N ILE A 215 -1.21 -14.00 -4.15
CA ILE A 215 -1.85 -14.38 -2.87
C ILE A 215 -2.27 -15.87 -2.80
N PRO A 216 -2.92 -16.48 -3.82
CA PRO A 216 -3.38 -17.87 -3.73
C PRO A 216 -2.23 -18.88 -3.60
N SER A 217 -1.13 -18.69 -4.33
CA SER A 217 0.03 -19.59 -4.29
C SER A 217 0.80 -19.45 -2.97
N ILE A 218 0.81 -18.24 -2.40
CA ILE A 218 1.47 -17.91 -1.13
C ILE A 218 0.68 -18.44 0.07
N LEU A 219 -0.64 -18.21 0.13
CA LEU A 219 -1.48 -18.64 1.26
C LEU A 219 -1.51 -20.16 1.44
N ASN A 220 -1.32 -20.93 0.36
CA ASN A 220 -1.18 -22.39 0.45
C ASN A 220 0.11 -22.82 1.15
N LYS A 221 1.21 -22.07 1.01
CA LYS A 221 2.47 -22.32 1.76
C LYS A 221 2.31 -21.93 3.24
N PHE A 222 1.60 -20.83 3.52
CA PHE A 222 1.56 -20.20 4.85
C PHE A 222 0.59 -20.83 5.87
N ARG A 223 -0.18 -21.85 5.48
CA ARG A 223 -1.38 -22.32 6.21
C ARG A 223 -1.12 -23.08 7.54
N LYS A 224 0.11 -23.08 8.08
CA LYS A 224 0.58 -24.05 9.09
C LYS A 224 0.58 -23.63 10.58
N ASN A 225 0.53 -22.34 10.97
CA ASN A 225 0.62 -21.93 12.41
C ASN A 225 -0.08 -20.58 12.77
N ARG A 226 -0.61 -20.40 14.01
CA ARG A 226 -1.27 -19.17 14.55
C ARG A 226 -1.51 -19.18 16.09
N LEU A 227 -1.46 -18.03 16.80
CA LEU A 227 -2.09 -17.77 18.15
C LEU A 227 -2.45 -16.27 18.46
N ARG A 228 -3.02 -15.94 19.65
CA ARG A 228 -3.85 -14.72 20.01
C ARG A 228 -3.63 -14.24 21.51
N VAL A 229 -4.09 -13.15 22.23
CA VAL A 229 -5.16 -12.07 22.24
C VAL A 229 -4.83 -10.87 23.22
N ARG A 230 -5.52 -9.68 23.16
CA ARG A 230 -6.07 -8.75 24.27
C ARG A 230 -5.78 -7.19 24.44
N GLU A 231 -5.97 -6.51 25.60
CA GLU A 231 -6.70 -5.19 25.90
C GLU A 231 -6.39 -3.73 25.32
N ILE A 232 -6.83 -2.58 25.95
CA ILE A 232 -6.99 -1.14 25.43
C ILE A 232 -6.25 0.00 26.19
N LYS A 233 -5.78 1.02 25.43
CA LYS A 233 -5.13 2.33 25.75
C LYS A 233 -5.19 3.29 24.51
N ILE A 234 -4.37 4.35 24.41
CA ILE A 234 -4.23 5.23 23.21
C ILE A 234 -3.06 4.76 22.33
N TYR A 235 -3.27 4.53 21.03
CA TYR A 235 -2.47 3.57 20.27
C TYR A 235 -1.63 4.06 19.10
N ARG A 236 -0.39 3.56 19.01
CA ARG A 236 0.35 3.39 17.74
C ARG A 236 0.30 1.93 17.28
N HIS A 237 0.38 1.70 15.98
CA HIS A 237 0.44 0.34 15.40
C HIS A 237 1.86 -0.23 15.43
N CYS A 238 2.00 -1.47 15.89
CA CYS A 238 3.26 -2.24 15.92
C CYS A 238 3.35 -3.24 14.74
N ARG A 239 2.50 -3.08 13.73
CA ARG A 239 2.39 -3.92 12.51
C ARG A 239 1.85 -3.06 11.36
N VAL A 240 2.18 -3.43 10.11
CA VAL A 240 1.65 -2.77 8.90
C VAL A 240 0.11 -2.83 8.91
N VAL A 241 -0.56 -1.71 8.61
CA VAL A 241 -2.00 -1.51 8.86
C VAL A 241 -2.81 -1.83 7.60
N PHE A 242 -3.93 -2.55 7.75
CA PHE A 242 -4.89 -2.71 6.65
C PHE A 242 -5.49 -1.36 6.24
N GLY A 243 -5.28 -0.96 4.99
CA GLY A 243 -5.78 0.30 4.43
C GLY A 243 -4.70 1.28 3.96
N LEU A 244 -3.42 1.04 4.23
CA LEU A 244 -2.32 1.70 3.51
C LEU A 244 -2.24 1.14 2.08
N SER A 245 -1.85 1.96 1.10
CA SER A 245 -1.65 1.54 -0.29
C SER A 245 -0.63 0.41 -0.42
N SER A 246 0.50 0.52 0.29
CA SER A 246 1.61 -0.45 0.24
C SER A 246 1.42 -1.73 1.06
N THR A 247 0.34 -1.87 1.82
CA THR A 247 0.13 -3.06 2.67
C THR A 247 0.07 -4.38 1.89
N PRO A 248 -0.54 -4.49 0.67
CA PRO A 248 -0.51 -5.72 -0.13
C PRO A 248 0.92 -6.09 -0.55
N PHE A 249 1.68 -5.14 -1.10
CA PHE A 249 3.08 -5.30 -1.49
C PHE A 249 3.93 -5.75 -0.29
N LEU A 250 3.97 -4.95 0.79
CA LEU A 250 4.81 -5.22 1.96
C LEU A 250 4.50 -6.58 2.62
N LEU A 251 3.22 -6.96 2.71
CA LEU A 251 2.81 -8.26 3.25
C LEU A 251 3.36 -9.40 2.39
N ILE A 252 3.27 -9.29 1.07
CA ILE A 252 3.62 -10.35 0.13
C ILE A 252 5.14 -10.46 -0.03
N ALA A 253 5.84 -9.34 -0.19
CA ALA A 253 7.30 -9.26 -0.22
C ALA A 253 7.92 -9.89 1.04
N THR A 254 7.39 -9.57 2.23
CA THR A 254 7.82 -10.17 3.51
C THR A 254 7.66 -11.69 3.53
N ILE A 255 6.56 -12.21 2.99
CA ILE A 255 6.32 -13.65 2.93
C ILE A 255 7.23 -14.32 1.90
N TYR A 256 7.46 -13.70 0.73
CA TYR A 256 8.35 -14.23 -0.31
C TYR A 256 9.80 -14.33 0.21
N HIS A 257 10.32 -13.24 0.75
CA HIS A 257 11.66 -13.16 1.36
C HIS A 257 11.85 -14.23 2.46
N HIS A 258 10.84 -14.47 3.31
CA HIS A 258 10.91 -15.54 4.31
C HIS A 258 10.99 -16.94 3.67
N LEU A 259 10.15 -17.21 2.66
CA LEU A 259 10.12 -18.51 1.96
C LEU A 259 11.40 -18.80 1.18
N GLU A 260 12.03 -17.77 0.61
CA GLU A 260 13.30 -17.88 -0.11
C GLU A 260 14.47 -18.07 0.86
N LYS A 261 14.48 -17.37 1.99
CA LYS A 261 15.46 -17.62 3.04
C LYS A 261 15.40 -19.07 3.54
N GLU A 262 14.22 -19.56 3.91
CA GLU A 262 14.03 -20.96 4.35
C GLU A 262 14.48 -21.96 3.27
N ARG A 263 14.20 -21.67 1.99
CA ARG A 263 14.66 -22.50 0.86
C ARG A 263 16.19 -22.52 0.75
N ASN A 264 16.86 -21.40 0.95
CA ASN A 264 18.32 -21.30 0.90
C ASN A 264 18.97 -21.95 2.12
N ASP A 265 18.41 -21.76 3.33
CA ASP A 265 18.84 -22.41 4.58
C ASP A 265 18.62 -23.95 4.60
N ILE A 266 17.84 -24.48 3.63
CA ILE A 266 17.69 -25.90 3.32
C ILE A 266 18.66 -26.35 2.21
N ALA A 267 18.93 -25.52 1.20
CA ALA A 267 19.82 -25.85 0.08
C ALA A 267 21.32 -25.84 0.43
N VAL A 268 21.69 -25.38 1.63
CA VAL A 268 23.06 -25.29 2.16
C VAL A 268 23.33 -26.38 3.23
N LYS A 269 22.49 -27.42 3.32
CA LYS A 269 22.59 -28.55 4.26
C LYS A 269 22.57 -29.90 3.55
#